data_AF-A0A2X2BIP1-F1
#
_entry.id   AF-A0A2X2BIP1-F1
#
_cell.length_a   1.000
_cell.length_b   1.000
_cell.length_c   1.000
_cell.angle_alpha   90.00
_cell.angle_beta   90.00
_cell.angle_gamma   90.00
#
_symmetry.space_group_name_H-M   'P 1'
#
loop_
_entity.id
_entity.type
_entity.pdbx_description
1 polymer ?
#
loop_
_entity_poly.entity_id
_entity_poly.type
_entity_poly.pdbx_seq_one_letter_code
_entity_poly.pdbx_strand_id
1 'polypeptide(L)' 'MLQENVVKDIIVWIEQNLDSRLSLDIIAEKSGYTKWHFQRLFKAYTGISLGKYVLATPFILWRLCVEDHS' A
#
# COMPACT_ATOMS: atom_id res chain seq x y z
N MET A 1 13.50 -5.02 -6.87
CA MET A 1 14.46 -4.20 -6.09
C MET A 1 14.00 -4.10 -4.63
N LEU A 2 14.87 -3.82 -3.65
CA LEU A 2 14.55 -3.85 -2.21
C LEU A 2 13.29 -3.06 -1.80
N GLN A 3 13.00 -1.97 -2.53
CA GLN A 3 11.91 -1.04 -2.24
C GLN A 3 10.52 -1.62 -2.59
N GLU A 4 10.42 -2.53 -3.57
CA GLU A 4 9.14 -3.10 -4.00
C GLU A 4 8.58 -4.07 -2.96
N ASN A 5 9.46 -4.85 -2.30
CA ASN A 5 9.05 -5.78 -1.25
C ASN A 5 8.49 -5.03 -0.03
N VAL A 6 9.09 -3.91 0.36
CA VAL A 6 8.57 -3.08 1.46
C VAL A 6 7.19 -2.52 1.12
N VAL A 7 6.96 -2.08 -0.12
CA VAL A 7 5.64 -1.59 -0.54
C VAL A 7 4.60 -2.70 -0.50
N LYS A 8 4.93 -3.91 -0.97
CA LYS A 8 4.04 -5.08 -0.89
C LYS A 8 3.70 -5.45 0.55
N ASP A 9 4.70 -5.53 1.42
CA ASP A 9 4.49 -5.87 2.84
C ASP A 9 3.60 -4.84 3.54
N ILE A 10 3.80 -3.55 3.24
CA ILE A 10 2.96 -2.48 3.78
C ILE A 10 1.54 -2.56 3.19
N ILE A 11 1.36 -2.91 1.92
CA ILE A 11 0.02 -3.12 1.32
C ILE A 11 -0.73 -4.24 2.04
N VAL A 12 -0.08 -5.40 2.23
CA VAL A 12 -0.68 -6.53 2.97
C VAL A 12 -1.01 -6.12 4.40
N TRP A 13 -0.14 -5.35 5.06
CA TRP A 13 -0.40 -4.83 6.40
C TRP A 13 -1.58 -3.86 6.45
N ILE A 14 -1.70 -2.96 5.47
CA ILE A 14 -2.86 -2.06 5.32
C ILE A 14 -4.13 -2.89 5.18
N GLU A 15 -4.12 -3.91 4.33
CA GLU A 15 -5.29 -4.77 4.10
C GLU A 15 -5.73 -5.53 5.35
N GLN A 16 -4.79 -5.99 6.16
CA GLN A 16 -5.06 -6.64 7.44
C GLN A 16 -5.58 -5.67 8.52
N ASN A 17 -5.39 -4.36 8.34
CA ASN A 17 -5.73 -3.33 9.32
C ASN A 17 -6.80 -2.33 8.82
N LEU A 18 -7.45 -2.60 7.67
CA LEU A 18 -8.49 -1.77 7.03
C LEU A 18 -9.73 -1.52 7.92
N ASP A 19 -9.98 -2.37 8.91
CA ASP A 19 -11.06 -2.24 9.90
C ASP A 19 -10.81 -1.11 10.91
N SER A 20 -9.54 -0.77 11.13
CA SER A 20 -9.15 0.38 11.95
C SER A 20 -9.02 1.62 11.06
N ARG A 21 -9.28 2.81 11.61
CA ARG A 21 -9.02 4.09 10.91
C ARG A 21 -7.50 4.24 10.65
N LEU A 22 -7.00 3.59 9.62
CA LEU A 22 -5.62 3.69 9.18
C LEU A 22 -5.37 5.11 8.69
N SER A 23 -4.71 5.89 9.52
CA SER A 23 -4.17 7.18 9.11
C SER A 23 -2.88 6.95 8.33
N LEU A 24 -2.74 7.68 7.22
CA LEU A 24 -1.57 7.64 6.33
C LEU A 24 -0.24 7.83 7.07
N ASP A 25 -0.29 8.53 8.19
CA ASP A 25 0.85 8.80 9.07
C ASP A 25 1.34 7.53 9.78
N ILE A 26 0.45 6.60 10.16
CA ILE A 26 0.79 5.31 10.76
C ILE A 26 1.47 4.40 9.73
N ILE A 27 0.97 4.41 8.49
CA ILE A 27 1.53 3.64 7.38
C ILE A 27 2.95 4.12 7.06
N ALA A 28 3.12 5.45 7.01
CA ALA A 28 4.42 6.09 6.82
C ALA A 28 5.40 5.68 7.93
N GLU A 29 5.00 5.82 9.19
CA GLU A 29 5.79 5.43 10.36
C GLU A 29 6.19 3.95 10.33
N LYS A 30 5.26 3.05 9.96
CA LYS A 30 5.52 1.61 9.83
C LYS A 30 6.52 1.29 8.72
N SER A 31 6.43 2.01 7.60
CA SER A 31 7.30 1.82 6.43
C SER A 31 8.71 2.39 6.64
N GLY A 32 8.92 3.20 7.67
CA GLY A 32 10.15 3.97 7.87
C GLY A 32 10.32 5.13 6.87
N TYR A 33 9.31 5.39 6.03
CA TYR A 33 9.31 6.47 5.05
C TYR A 33 8.35 7.57 5.45
N THR A 34 8.65 8.80 5.02
CA THR A 34 7.69 9.90 5.18
C THR A 34 6.44 9.64 4.34
N LYS A 35 5.29 10.14 4.80
CA LYS A 35 4.00 10.06 4.11
C LYS A 35 4.08 10.44 2.63
N TRP A 36 4.80 11.50 2.32
CA TRP A 36 5.02 11.98 0.95
C TRP A 36 5.85 11.02 0.10
N HIS A 37 6.91 10.43 0.68
CA HIS A 37 7.75 9.48 -0.03
C HIS A 37 6.97 8.18 -0.30
N PHE A 38 6.27 7.69 0.72
CA PHE A 38 5.45 6.49 0.60
C PHE A 38 4.30 6.68 -0.40
N GLN A 39 3.61 7.82 -0.40
CA GLN A 39 2.58 8.11 -1.39
C GLN A 39 3.10 8.10 -2.84
N ARG A 40 4.30 8.65 -3.09
CA ARG A 40 4.92 8.60 -4.41
C ARG A 40 5.30 7.18 -4.80
N LEU A 41 5.93 6.44 -3.90
CA LEU A 41 6.35 5.06 -4.11
C LEU A 41 5.15 4.15 -4.38
N PHE A 42 4.10 4.30 -3.57
CA PHE A 42 2.85 3.57 -3.70
C PHE A 42 2.16 3.85 -5.03
N LYS A 43 2.08 5.12 -5.44
CA LYS A 43 1.49 5.49 -6.74
C LYS A 43 2.33 5.00 -7.92
N ALA A 44 3.65 5.01 -7.80
CA ALA A 44 4.53 4.45 -8.83
C ALA A 44 4.34 2.92 -8.96
N TYR A 45 4.08 2.24 -7.84
CA TYR A 45 3.93 0.79 -7.80
C TYR A 45 2.53 0.30 -8.21
N THR A 46 1.48 0.92 -7.69
CA THR A 46 0.08 0.49 -7.92
C THR A 46 -0.63 1.29 -9.02
N GLY A 47 -0.07 2.43 -9.44
CA GLY A 47 -0.74 3.38 -10.33
C GLY A 47 -1.87 4.19 -9.66
N ILE A 48 -2.22 3.90 -8.41
CA ILE A 48 -3.37 4.48 -7.71
C ILE A 48 -2.88 5.32 -6.52
N SER A 49 -3.59 6.40 -6.19
CA SER A 49 -3.28 7.16 -4.98
C SER A 49 -3.70 6.38 -3.73
N LEU A 50 -2.85 6.41 -2.70
CA LEU A 50 -3.07 5.70 -1.44
C LEU A 50 -4.42 6.02 -0.80
N GLY A 51 -4.86 7.29 -0.81
CA GLY A 51 -6.17 7.67 -0.30
C GLY A 51 -7.33 7.04 -1.09
N LYS A 52 -7.20 6.92 -2.40
CA LYS A 52 -8.20 6.23 -3.24
C LYS A 52 -8.18 4.73 -2.99
N TYR A 53 -7.01 4.15 -2.70
CA TYR A 53 -6.87 2.74 -2.36
C TYR A 53 -7.55 2.38 -1.03
N VAL A 54 -7.30 3.16 0.03
CA VAL A 54 -7.95 2.96 1.34
C VAL A 54 -9.47 3.11 1.24
N LEU A 55 -9.96 4.06 0.42
CA LEU A 55 -11.39 4.24 0.17
C LEU A 55 -11.99 3.14 -0.73
N ALA A 56 -11.20 2.48 -1.57
CA ALA A 56 -11.68 1.51 -2.54
C ALA A 56 -11.73 0.07 -2.00
N THR A 57 -11.27 -0.21 -0.77
CA THR A 57 -11.27 -1.55 -0.13
C THR A 57 -11.03 -2.69 -1.13
N PRO A 58 -9.82 -2.80 -1.70
CA PRO A 58 -9.59 -3.54 -2.92
C PRO A 58 -9.09 -4.96 -2.63
N PHE A 59 -9.77 -5.71 -1.75
CA PHE A 59 -9.43 -7.13 -1.51
C PHE A 59 -9.51 -7.96 -2.81
N ILE A 60 -10.39 -7.56 -3.74
CA ILE A 60 -10.60 -8.23 -5.03
C ILE A 60 -9.65 -7.76 -6.14
N LEU A 61 -9.26 -6.47 -6.14
CA LEU A 61 -8.40 -5.93 -7.21
C LEU A 61 -6.94 -6.32 -7.01
N TRP A 62 -6.46 -6.44 -5.76
CA TRP A 62 -5.08 -6.85 -5.49
C TRP A 62 -4.81 -8.29 -5.93
N ARG A 63 -5.74 -9.22 -5.69
CA ARG A 63 -5.57 -10.64 -6.04
C ARG A 63 -5.42 -10.87 -7.54
N LEU A 64 -6.08 -10.06 -8.36
CA LEU A 64 -5.97 -10.13 -9.82
C LEU A 64 -4.67 -9.49 -10.37
N CYS A 65 -4.03 -8.60 -9.61
CA CYS A 65 -2.82 -7.90 -10.07
C CYS A 65 -1.50 -8.48 -9.52
N VAL A 66 -1.53 -9.26 -8.44
CA VAL A 66 -0.30 -9.80 -7.81
C VAL A 66 0.11 -11.19 -8.29
N GLU A 67 -0.76 -11.90 -9.00
CA GLU A 67 -0.47 -13.25 -9.52
C GLU A 67 0.43 -13.28 -10.78
N ASP A 68 1.04 -12.16 -11.19
CA ASP A 68 1.89 -12.06 -12.38
C ASP A 68 3.38 -11.79 -12.10
N HIS A 69 3.93 -12.34 -11.01
CA HIS A 69 5.40 -12.43 -10.87
C HIS A 69 5.79 -13.84 -10.44
N SER A 70 5.97 -14.68 -11.47
CA SER A 70 6.88 -15.83 -11.46
C SER A 70 8.32 -15.43 -11.12
#